data_AF-A0A9W8E5V3-F1
#
_entry.id   AF-A0A9W8E5V3-F1
#
_cell.length_a   1.000
_cell.length_b   1.000
_cell.length_c   1.000
_cell.angle_alpha   90.00
_cell.angle_beta   90.00
_cell.angle_gamma   90.00
#
_symmetry.space_group_name_H-M   'P 1'
#
loop_
_entity.id
_entity.type
_entity.pdbx_description
1 polymer ?
#
loop_
_entity_poly.entity_id
_entity_poly.type
_entity_poly.pdbx_seq_one_letter_code
_entity_poly.pdbx_strand_id
1 'polypeptide(L)'
;MAGIIAVYGLVASVLISGALSQPGTYSLYSGFVHMGAGWAVGLTGMAAGYCIGIVGDSNVRGYAVQPRLFVSMVLILIFAEVLGLYGLIVGLILNTRADNSVCS
;
A
#
# COMPACT_ATOMS: atom_id res chain seq x y z
N MET A 1 -8.20 8.13 -8.34
CA MET A 1 -7.01 7.85 -7.50
C MET A 1 -7.22 6.69 -6.54
N ALA A 2 -8.36 6.56 -5.83
CA ALA A 2 -8.61 5.45 -4.90
C ALA A 2 -8.39 4.02 -5.47
N GLY A 3 -8.67 3.78 -6.76
CA GLY A 3 -8.45 2.48 -7.39
C GLY A 3 -6.96 2.05 -7.49
N ILE A 4 -6.03 3.00 -7.53
CA ILE A 4 -4.59 2.70 -7.67
C ILE A 4 -4.04 2.05 -6.38
N ILE A 5 -4.55 2.45 -5.22
CA ILE A 5 -4.15 1.87 -3.92
C ILE A 5 -4.49 0.37 -3.86
N ALA A 6 -5.64 -0.02 -4.44
CA ALA A 6 -6.01 -1.43 -4.52
C ALA A 6 -5.03 -2.24 -5.37
N VAL A 7 -4.48 -1.64 -6.44
CA VAL A 7 -3.46 -2.29 -7.28
C VAL A 7 -2.16 -2.53 -6.49
N TYR A 8 -1.76 -1.61 -5.60
CA TYR A 8 -0.59 -1.82 -4.74
C TYR A 8 -0.76 -3.05 -3.83
N GLY A 9 -1.93 -3.19 -3.21
CA GLY A 9 -2.27 -4.36 -2.41
C GLY A 9 -2.28 -5.66 -3.22
N LEU A 10 -2.83 -5.62 -4.44
CA LEU A 10 -2.85 -6.76 -5.36
C LEU A 10 -1.43 -7.19 -5.77
N VAL A 11 -0.55 -6.24 -6.10
CA VAL A 11 0.84 -6.55 -6.47
C VAL A 11 1.57 -7.21 -5.31
N ALA A 12 1.43 -6.67 -4.09
CA ALA A 12 2.05 -7.25 -2.91
C ALA A 12 1.53 -8.66 -2.61
N SER A 13 0.22 -8.91 -2.72
CA SER A 13 -0.36 -10.23 -2.45
C SER A 13 0.07 -11.28 -3.47
N VAL A 14 0.15 -10.93 -4.76
CA VAL A 14 0.62 -11.84 -5.82
C VAL A 14 2.09 -12.20 -5.61
N LEU A 15 2.93 -11.23 -5.23
CA LEU A 15 4.35 -11.47 -4.96
C LEU A 15 4.57 -12.37 -3.75
N ILE A 16 3.83 -12.14 -2.66
CA ILE A 16 3.88 -13.01 -1.48
C ILE A 16 3.38 -14.41 -1.85
N SER A 17 2.26 -14.52 -2.58
CA SER A 17 1.71 -15.82 -3.02
C SER A 17 2.70 -16.64 -3.84
N GLY A 18 3.52 -16.00 -4.67
CA GLY A 18 4.56 -16.66 -5.45
C GLY A 18 5.78 -17.11 -4.62
N ALA A 19 5.96 -16.56 -3.42
CA ALA A 19 7.09 -16.86 -2.53
C ALA A 19 6.79 -18.00 -1.53
N LEU A 20 5.52 -18.41 -1.37
CA LEU A 20 5.16 -19.52 -0.48
C LEU A 20 5.74 -20.85 -0.98
N SER A 21 6.42 -21.56 -0.08
CA SER A 21 6.99 -22.90 -0.31
C SER A 21 6.20 -23.99 0.45
N GLN A 22 6.51 -25.26 0.16
CA GLN A 22 5.84 -26.42 0.76
C GLN A 22 5.84 -26.37 2.31
N PRO A 23 4.77 -26.85 2.97
CA PRO A 23 4.66 -26.88 4.42
C PRO A 23 5.71 -27.82 5.01
N GLY A 24 6.83 -27.24 5.46
CA GLY A 24 7.99 -27.95 6.01
C GLY A 24 9.33 -27.25 5.77
N THR A 25 9.45 -26.46 4.70
CA THR A 25 10.66 -25.68 4.38
C THR A 25 10.52 -24.18 4.68
N TYR A 26 9.36 -23.77 5.16
CA TYR A 26 9.03 -22.39 5.45
C TYR A 26 9.40 -22.02 6.89
N SER A 27 10.34 -21.09 7.07
CA SER A 27 10.80 -20.68 8.40
C SER A 27 9.78 -19.76 9.08
N LEU A 28 9.74 -19.77 10.42
CA LEU A 28 8.92 -18.80 11.17
C LEU A 28 9.31 -17.35 10.87
N TYR A 29 10.59 -17.10 10.55
CA TYR A 29 11.09 -15.78 10.18
C TYR A 29 10.45 -15.29 8.88
N SER A 30 10.44 -16.09 7.80
CA SER A 30 9.79 -15.68 6.56
C SER A 30 8.27 -15.51 6.75
N GLY A 31 7.65 -16.32 7.63
CA GLY A 31 6.27 -16.13 8.12
C GLY A 31 5.97 -14.74 8.64
N PHE A 32 6.73 -14.30 9.65
CA PHE A 32 6.53 -12.97 10.22
C PHE A 32 6.91 -11.84 9.25
N VAL A 33 7.90 -12.05 8.37
CA VAL A 33 8.27 -11.07 7.36
C VAL A 33 7.17 -10.88 6.32
N HIS A 34 6.56 -11.95 5.78
CA HIS A 34 5.44 -11.84 4.84
C HIS A 34 4.18 -11.25 5.49
N MET A 35 3.90 -11.60 6.75
CA MET A 35 2.80 -10.99 7.51
C MET A 35 3.05 -9.47 7.71
N GLY A 36 4.28 -9.10 8.09
CA GLY A 36 4.69 -7.70 8.24
C GLY A 36 4.64 -6.92 6.93
N ALA A 37 5.06 -7.53 5.82
CA ALA A 37 4.96 -6.95 4.49
C ALA A 37 3.49 -6.68 4.09
N GLY A 38 2.59 -7.64 4.35
CA GLY A 38 1.16 -7.48 4.09
C GLY A 38 0.53 -6.35 4.92
N TRP A 39 0.84 -6.27 6.21
CA TRP A 39 0.33 -5.20 7.08
C TRP A 39 0.89 -3.82 6.72
N ALA A 40 2.16 -3.74 6.35
CA ALA A 40 2.78 -2.49 5.90
C ALA A 40 2.03 -1.90 4.71
N VAL A 41 1.73 -2.69 3.68
CA VAL A 41 0.98 -2.21 2.49
C VAL A 41 -0.50 -1.97 2.80
N GLY A 42 -1.12 -2.86 3.59
CA GLY A 42 -2.56 -2.82 3.89
C GLY A 42 -2.96 -1.62 4.74
N LEU A 43 -2.26 -1.38 5.86
CA LEU A 43 -2.60 -0.30 6.79
C LEU A 43 -2.27 1.08 6.22
N THR A 44 -1.16 1.23 5.49
CA THR A 44 -0.84 2.49 4.81
C THR A 44 -1.81 2.76 3.66
N GLY A 45 -2.21 1.72 2.92
CA GLY A 45 -3.21 1.83 1.86
C GLY A 45 -4.57 2.25 2.40
N MET A 46 -4.99 1.71 3.55
CA MET A 46 -6.21 2.12 4.23
C MET A 46 -6.15 3.58 4.67
N ALA A 47 -5.04 4.02 5.28
CA ALA A 47 -4.85 5.40 5.69
C ALA A 47 -4.84 6.37 4.49
N ALA A 48 -4.15 6.03 3.41
CA ALA A 48 -4.12 6.82 2.17
C ALA A 48 -5.52 6.93 1.54
N GLY A 49 -6.25 5.81 1.46
CA GLY A 49 -7.61 5.77 0.94
C GLY A 49 -8.58 6.62 1.76
N TYR A 50 -8.45 6.61 3.08
CA TYR A 50 -9.25 7.43 3.98
C TYR A 50 -8.98 8.93 3.78
N CYS A 51 -7.71 9.33 3.72
CA CYS A 51 -7.33 10.71 3.41
C CYS A 51 -7.87 11.17 2.06
N ILE A 52 -7.72 10.36 1.01
CA ILE A 52 -8.23 10.69 -0.34
C ILE A 52 -9.76 10.81 -0.33
N GLY A 53 -10.47 9.97 0.42
CA GLY A 53 -11.92 10.04 0.53
C GLY A 53 -12.41 11.36 1.13
N ILE A 54 -11.84 11.75 2.27
CA ILE A 54 -12.24 13.00 2.96
C ILE A 54 -11.86 14.22 2.13
N VAL A 55 -10.60 14.27 1.66
CA VAL A 55 -10.10 15.39 0.85
C VAL A 55 -10.87 15.49 -0.46
N GLY A 56 -11.22 14.34 -1.06
CA GLY A 56 -12.04 14.28 -2.26
C GLY A 56 -13.42 14.90 -2.08
N ASP A 57 -14.14 14.56 -0.99
CA ASP A 57 -15.46 15.13 -0.70
C ASP A 57 -15.41 16.65 -0.53
N SER A 58 -14.48 17.14 0.30
CA SER A 58 -14.32 18.58 0.53
C SER A 58 -13.92 19.32 -0.75
N ASN A 59 -13.03 18.73 -1.55
CA ASN A 59 -12.51 19.38 -2.75
C ASN A 59 -13.56 19.49 -3.86
N VAL A 60 -14.39 18.45 -4.06
CA VAL A 60 -15.47 18.50 -5.07
C VAL A 60 -16.52 19.54 -4.70
N ARG A 61 -16.88 19.64 -3.40
CA ARG A 61 -17.81 20.66 -2.91
C ARG A 61 -17.25 22.08 -3.07
N GLY A 62 -15.96 22.28 -2.83
CA GLY A 62 -15.29 23.57 -3.07
C GLY A 62 -15.18 23.93 -4.54
N TYR A 63 -14.92 22.95 -5.41
CA TYR A 63 -14.83 23.15 -6.86
C TYR A 63 -16.16 23.62 -7.47
N ALA A 64 -17.30 23.15 -6.94
CA ALA A 64 -18.62 23.60 -7.37
C ALA A 64 -18.85 25.12 -7.17
N VAL A 65 -18.18 25.72 -6.17
CA VAL A 65 -18.27 27.17 -5.89
C VAL A 65 -17.23 27.95 -6.70
N GLN A 66 -16.01 27.44 -6.85
CA GLN A 66 -14.93 28.13 -7.55
C GLN A 66 -14.08 27.17 -8.40
N PRO A 67 -14.19 27.21 -9.75
CA PRO A 67 -13.52 26.26 -10.63
C PRO A 67 -11.99 26.45 -10.71
N ARG A 68 -11.47 27.61 -10.27
CA ARG A 68 -10.02 27.86 -10.22
C ARG A 68 -9.27 26.99 -9.21
N LEU A 69 -9.97 26.30 -8.30
CA LEU A 69 -9.39 25.44 -7.27
C LEU A 69 -8.91 24.07 -7.79
N PHE A 70 -9.14 23.75 -9.07
CA PHE A 70 -8.82 22.44 -9.65
C PHE A 70 -7.35 22.02 -9.46
N VAL A 71 -6.39 22.92 -9.69
CA VAL A 71 -4.96 22.60 -9.59
C VAL A 71 -4.57 22.28 -8.14
N SER A 72 -5.03 23.08 -7.18
CA SER A 72 -4.77 22.84 -5.75
C SER A 72 -5.41 21.54 -5.26
N MET A 73 -6.62 21.23 -5.73
CA MET A 73 -7.31 19.96 -5.45
C MET A 73 -6.49 18.75 -5.90
N VAL A 74 -5.95 18.78 -7.12
CA VAL A 74 -5.12 17.69 -7.65
C VAL A 74 -3.81 17.55 -6.88
N LEU A 75 -3.14 18.67 -6.56
CA LEU A 75 -1.88 18.67 -5.81
C LEU A 75 -2.00 17.94 -4.46
N ILE A 76 -3.06 18.23 -3.69
CA ILE A 76 -3.28 17.62 -2.37
C ILE A 76 -3.57 16.12 -2.51
N LEU A 77 -4.32 15.72 -3.54
CA LEU A 77 -4.62 14.31 -3.79
C LEU A 77 -3.37 13.50 -4.16
N ILE A 78 -2.41 14.09 -4.88
CA ILE A 78 -1.12 13.44 -5.19
C ILE A 78 -0.32 13.19 -3.92
N PHE A 79 -0.21 14.16 -3.02
CA PHE A 79 0.50 13.97 -1.75
C PHE A 79 -0.16 12.89 -0.87
N ALA A 80 -1.49 12.80 -0.88
CA ALA A 80 -2.21 11.74 -0.18
C ALA A 80 -1.92 10.35 -0.79
N GLU A 81 -1.76 10.25 -2.10
CA GLU A 81 -1.48 8.99 -2.79
C GLU A 81 -0.07 8.45 -2.50
N VAL A 82 0.92 9.34 -2.37
CA VAL A 82 2.32 8.95 -2.08
C VAL A 82 2.45 8.18 -0.76
N LEU A 83 1.54 8.39 0.21
CA LEU A 83 1.49 7.59 1.44
C LEU A 83 1.29 6.09 1.18
N GLY A 84 0.47 5.74 0.18
CA GLY A 84 0.26 4.34 -0.24
C GLY A 84 1.49 3.76 -0.93
N LEU A 85 2.21 4.57 -1.73
CA LEU A 85 3.46 4.17 -2.38
C LEU A 85 4.56 3.85 -1.37
N TYR A 86 4.68 4.61 -0.28
CA TYR A 86 5.66 4.32 0.75
C TYR A 86 5.44 2.95 1.40
N GLY A 87 4.19 2.59 1.69
CA GLY A 87 3.85 1.26 2.22
C GLY A 87 4.24 0.14 1.26
N LEU A 88 3.97 0.32 -0.04
CA LEU A 88 4.37 -0.65 -1.08
C LEU A 88 5.88 -0.84 -1.12
N ILE A 89 6.67 0.24 -1.13
CA ILE A 89 8.13 0.16 -1.17
C ILE A 89 8.67 -0.62 0.03
N VAL A 90 8.16 -0.33 1.24
CA VAL A 90 8.56 -1.04 2.46
C VAL A 90 8.18 -2.53 2.39
N GLY A 91 6.95 -2.84 1.93
CA GLY A 91 6.50 -4.22 1.75
C GLY A 91 7.36 -5.01 0.76
N LEU A 92 7.80 -4.38 -0.33
CA LEU A 92 8.70 -4.99 -1.31
C LEU A 92 10.09 -5.28 -0.73
N ILE A 93 10.67 -4.33 0.01
CA ILE A 93 11.98 -4.51 0.66
C ILE A 93 11.92 -5.66 1.68
N LEU A 94 10.84 -5.75 2.45
CA LEU A 94 10.62 -6.87 3.37
C LEU A 94 10.53 -8.20 2.63
N ASN A 95 9.78 -8.25 1.53
CA ASN A 95 9.65 -9.46 0.71
C ASN A 95 11.00 -9.94 0.14
N THR A 96 11.87 -9.01 -0.29
CA THR A 96 13.22 -9.35 -0.79
C THR A 96 14.12 -9.94 0.30
N ARG A 97 13.87 -9.65 1.58
CA ARG A 97 14.66 -10.14 2.73
C ARG A 97 14.06 -11.38 3.40
N ALA A 98 12.94 -11.89 2.88
CA ALA A 98 12.33 -13.12 3.36
C ALA A 98 13.19 -14.32 2.90
N ASP A 99 14.27 -14.58 3.64
CA ASP A 99 15.17 -15.69 3.36
C ASP A 99 14.68 -16.97 4.07
N ASN A 100 14.69 -18.08 3.35
CA ASN A 100 14.25 -19.39 3.84
C ASN A 100 15.41 -20.17 4.48
N SER A 101 16.38 -19.47 5.07
CA SER A 101 17.47 -20.10 5.82
C SER A 101 16.88 -20.77 7.07
N VAL A 102 16.59 -22.06 6.94
CA VAL A 102 16.25 -22.94 8.06
C VAL A 102 17.50 -22.96 8.95
N CYS A 103 17.40 -22.42 10.16
CA CYS A 103 18.39 -22.75 11.18
C CYS A 103 18.22 -24.24 11.48
N SER A 104 19.18 -25.03 11.02
CA SER A 104 19.44 -26.40 11.45
C SER A 104 19.65 -26.46 12.95
#